data_AF-A0A554J5U8-F1
#
_entry.id   AF-A0A554J5U8-F1
#
_cell.length_a   1.000
_cell.length_b   1.000
_cell.length_c   1.000
_cell.angle_alpha   90.00
_cell.angle_beta   90.00
_cell.angle_gamma   90.00
#
_symmetry.space_group_name_H-M   'P 1'
#
loop_
_entity.id
_entity.type
_entity.pdbx_description
1 polymer ?
#
loop_
_entity_poly.entity_id
_entity_poly.type
_entity_poly.pdbx_seq_one_letter_code
_entity_poly.pdbx_strand_id
1 'polypeptide(L)'
;MSEMNYQKPPHPLQQKRLQSIASWSEWKKLWDTEVHPERLIGLLHMGFDTRLDREDTVADRILFYLRVADGHASTIGTWEEDQQVFSLTAMGESVSWAEIRQKVAQKAFSILCQRVFRNEKDRYAARMSWYGALTKDSCVLLDHVLAFFLPRELPKGRFDPWICNLPGNTDGHGFATVSSFLTELCLCGWRFPNLRKYIPEENLLMEELTKRRPQFIRVLAALQRFDLIAKEGLELDDACCEMLERIALGTEVYLPTEPTWEKKHRLPKTLDEAVVGGSAAARCLLLHRMKLHEQERFDELRELASQQRDAAEKMEKLTAKKK
;
A
#
# COMPACT_ATOMS: atom_id res chain seq x y z
N MET A 1 11.25 -30.65 69.84
CA MET A 1 11.17 -30.95 68.40
C MET A 1 10.93 -29.63 67.70
N SER A 2 11.97 -29.03 67.13
CA SER A 2 11.84 -27.75 66.42
C SER A 2 11.27 -28.02 65.03
N GLU A 3 10.10 -27.45 64.74
CA GLU A 3 9.53 -27.42 63.40
C GLU A 3 10.48 -26.66 62.48
N MET A 4 11.13 -27.39 61.56
CA MET A 4 11.88 -26.78 60.47
C MET A 4 10.90 -26.02 59.59
N ASN A 5 10.90 -24.70 59.77
CA ASN A 5 10.11 -23.75 59.00
C ASN A 5 10.67 -23.72 57.56
N TYR A 6 10.19 -24.62 56.70
CA TYR A 6 10.51 -24.62 55.27
C TYR A 6 9.87 -23.40 54.61
N GLN A 7 10.60 -22.28 54.60
CA GLN A 7 10.23 -21.14 53.76
C GLN A 7 10.35 -21.57 52.31
N LYS A 8 9.21 -21.64 51.61
CA LYS A 8 9.17 -21.85 50.17
C LYS A 8 10.04 -20.77 49.51
N PRO A 9 10.95 -21.14 48.58
CA PRO A 9 11.75 -20.16 47.88
C PRO A 9 10.84 -19.12 47.20
N PRO A 10 11.22 -17.82 47.19
CA PRO A 10 10.41 -16.78 46.58
C PRO A 10 10.13 -17.13 45.11
N HIS A 11 8.91 -16.87 44.66
CA HIS A 11 8.52 -17.18 43.29
C HIS A 11 9.47 -16.46 42.31
N PRO A 12 9.97 -17.10 41.24
CA PRO A 12 10.97 -16.49 40.34
C PRO A 12 10.56 -15.11 39.77
N LEU A 13 9.25 -14.89 39.60
CA LEU A 13 8.71 -13.59 39.16
C LEU A 13 8.78 -12.48 40.23
N GLN A 14 8.87 -12.82 41.52
CA GLN A 14 9.06 -11.85 42.62
C GLN A 14 10.51 -11.35 42.70
N GLN A 15 11.46 -12.11 42.15
CA GLN A 15 12.88 -11.74 42.12
C GLN A 15 13.25 -10.97 40.85
N LYS A 16 12.41 -11.04 39.81
CA LYS A 16 12.71 -10.44 38.51
C LYS A 16 12.28 -8.97 38.50
N ARG A 17 13.26 -8.06 38.60
CA ARG A 17 13.03 -6.62 38.46
C ARG A 17 12.72 -6.32 37.00
N LEU A 18 11.45 -6.07 36.68
CA LEU A 18 11.03 -5.64 35.33
C LEU A 18 11.60 -4.24 35.09
N GLN A 19 12.66 -4.14 34.29
CA GLN A 19 13.17 -2.87 33.83
C GLN A 19 12.33 -2.43 32.63
N SER A 20 11.70 -1.26 32.74
CA SER A 20 11.01 -0.63 31.62
C SER A 20 12.04 -0.08 30.64
N ILE A 21 11.86 -0.35 29.35
CA ILE A 21 12.62 0.31 28.29
C ILE A 21 12.12 1.75 28.18
N ALA A 22 12.99 2.72 28.40
CA ALA A 22 12.59 4.13 28.55
C ALA A 22 12.51 4.87 27.21
N SER A 23 13.33 4.47 26.23
CA SER A 23 13.37 5.14 24.93
C SER A 23 13.53 4.20 23.74
N TRP A 24 13.25 4.74 22.56
CA TRP A 24 13.39 4.03 21.28
C TRP A 24 14.84 3.69 20.95
N SER A 25 15.81 4.55 21.29
CA SER A 25 17.24 4.25 21.15
C SER A 25 17.68 3.09 22.05
N GLU A 26 17.20 3.05 23.29
CA GLU A 26 17.45 1.91 24.19
C GLU A 26 16.83 0.63 23.63
N TRP A 27 15.60 0.72 23.13
CA TRP A 27 14.91 -0.38 22.47
C TRP A 27 15.69 -0.93 21.27
N LYS A 28 16.20 -0.05 20.39
CA LYS A 28 17.02 -0.42 19.22
C LYS A 28 18.30 -1.16 19.64
N LYS A 29 19.02 -0.66 20.66
CA LYS A 29 20.22 -1.34 21.17
C LYS A 29 19.91 -2.74 21.68
N LEU A 30 18.78 -2.92 22.37
CA LEU A 30 18.33 -4.24 22.81
C LEU A 30 17.96 -5.12 21.61
N TRP A 31 17.27 -4.57 20.61
CA TRP A 31 16.95 -5.29 19.38
C TRP A 31 18.19 -5.82 18.67
N ASP A 32 19.20 -4.96 18.47
CA ASP A 32 20.41 -5.29 17.71
C ASP A 32 21.32 -6.32 18.42
N THR A 33 21.17 -6.47 19.73
CA THR A 33 21.97 -7.39 20.55
C THR A 33 21.23 -8.65 20.97
N GLU A 34 19.93 -8.74 20.70
CA GLU A 34 19.09 -9.85 21.14
C GLU A 34 19.25 -11.07 20.23
N VAL A 35 19.52 -12.22 20.85
CA VAL A 35 19.74 -13.50 20.18
C VAL A 35 18.63 -14.51 20.47
N HIS A 36 17.73 -14.21 21.41
CA HIS A 36 16.63 -15.08 21.77
C HIS A 36 15.34 -14.72 21.01
N PRO A 37 14.76 -15.66 20.25
CA PRO A 37 13.56 -15.44 19.44
C PRO A 37 12.36 -14.88 20.20
N GLU A 38 12.08 -15.43 21.40
CA GLU A 38 10.95 -15.04 22.22
C GLU A 38 11.10 -13.60 22.73
N ARG A 39 12.34 -13.18 22.96
CA ARG A 39 12.65 -11.81 23.38
C ARG A 39 12.52 -10.83 22.21
N LEU A 40 12.92 -11.21 21.00
CA LEU A 40 12.64 -10.41 19.80
C LEU A 40 11.13 -10.18 19.62
N ILE A 41 10.32 -11.23 19.75
CA ILE A 41 8.84 -11.11 19.70
C ILE A 41 8.30 -10.21 20.83
N GLY A 42 8.89 -10.28 22.02
CA GLY A 42 8.55 -9.40 23.15
C GLY A 42 8.92 -7.95 22.87
N LEU A 43 10.11 -7.70 22.32
CA LEU A 43 10.59 -6.38 21.93
C LEU A 43 9.65 -5.76 20.88
N LEU A 44 9.22 -6.52 19.86
CA LEU A 44 8.25 -6.04 18.87
C LEU A 44 6.95 -5.55 19.52
N HIS A 45 6.43 -6.22 20.55
CA HIS A 45 5.22 -5.70 21.22
C HIS A 45 5.45 -4.34 21.87
N MET A 46 6.61 -4.17 22.53
CA MET A 46 6.90 -2.98 23.32
C MET A 46 7.33 -1.79 22.45
N GLY A 47 7.90 -2.03 21.26
CA GLY A 47 8.55 -0.97 20.49
C GLY A 47 7.63 0.18 20.11
N PHE A 48 6.35 -0.09 19.80
CA PHE A 48 5.36 0.97 19.54
C PHE A 48 4.95 1.78 20.77
N ASP A 49 5.11 1.24 21.97
CA ASP A 49 4.76 1.91 23.23
C ASP A 49 5.95 2.66 23.85
N THR A 50 7.18 2.44 23.35
CA THR A 50 8.36 3.21 23.78
C THR A 50 8.26 4.68 23.38
N ARG A 51 8.88 5.55 24.18
CA ARG A 51 8.99 6.98 23.87
C ARG A 51 10.02 7.20 22.76
N LEU A 52 9.67 8.00 21.75
CA LEU A 52 10.62 8.44 20.73
C LEU A 52 11.63 9.44 21.32
N ASP A 53 12.89 9.28 20.93
CA ASP A 53 13.94 10.26 21.21
C ASP A 53 13.75 11.49 20.30
N ARG A 54 14.43 12.61 20.60
CA ARG A 54 14.27 13.86 19.83
C ARG A 54 14.65 13.72 18.35
N GLU A 55 15.55 12.79 18.04
CA GLU A 55 16.09 12.57 16.70
C GLU A 55 15.30 11.52 15.92
N ASP A 56 14.45 10.74 16.58
CA ASP A 56 13.66 9.68 15.95
C ASP A 56 12.22 10.13 15.70
N THR A 57 11.70 9.78 14.53
CA THR A 57 10.32 10.08 14.14
C THR A 57 9.43 8.84 14.21
N VAL A 58 8.11 9.07 14.18
CA VAL A 58 7.12 7.98 14.00
C VAL A 58 7.38 7.24 12.68
N ALA A 59 7.84 7.94 11.64
CA ALA A 59 8.17 7.34 10.36
C ALA A 59 9.34 6.34 10.49
N ASP A 60 10.40 6.67 11.22
CA ASP A 60 11.55 5.76 11.44
C ASP A 60 11.14 4.46 12.10
N ARG A 61 10.20 4.55 13.05
CA ARG A 61 9.61 3.38 13.68
C ARG A 61 8.81 2.55 12.67
N ILE A 62 7.94 3.16 11.88
CA ILE A 62 7.15 2.41 10.89
C ILE A 62 8.08 1.75 9.86
N LEU A 63 9.09 2.47 9.37
CA LEU A 63 10.10 1.96 8.45
C LEU A 63 10.84 0.75 9.03
N PHE A 64 11.21 0.80 10.30
CA PHE A 64 11.81 -0.33 10.99
C PHE A 64 10.89 -1.56 10.94
N TYR A 65 9.61 -1.42 11.32
CA TYR A 65 8.68 -2.54 11.32
C TYR A 65 8.39 -3.06 9.92
N LEU A 66 8.34 -2.20 8.90
CA LEU A 66 8.22 -2.62 7.50
C LEU A 66 9.40 -3.49 7.09
N ARG A 67 10.64 -3.11 7.45
CA ARG A 67 11.83 -3.92 7.16
C ARG A 67 11.80 -5.28 7.86
N VAL A 68 11.39 -5.32 9.12
CA VAL A 68 11.28 -6.59 9.87
C VAL A 68 10.15 -7.46 9.32
N ALA A 69 9.06 -6.85 8.85
CA ALA A 69 7.90 -7.56 8.29
C ALA A 69 8.09 -8.02 6.84
N ASP A 70 9.16 -7.62 6.16
CA ASP A 70 9.34 -7.96 4.75
C ASP A 70 9.52 -9.47 4.57
N GLY A 71 8.79 -10.03 3.61
CA GLY A 71 8.73 -11.47 3.37
C GLY A 71 7.82 -12.24 4.32
N HIS A 72 7.03 -11.61 5.20
CA HIS A 72 6.16 -12.34 6.14
C HIS A 72 5.11 -13.26 5.49
N ALA A 73 4.70 -12.92 4.25
CA ALA A 73 3.68 -13.64 3.49
C ALA A 73 4.26 -14.79 2.64
N SER A 74 5.58 -14.80 2.44
CA SER A 74 6.31 -15.85 1.73
C SER A 74 7.14 -16.65 2.72
N THR A 75 7.47 -17.91 2.42
CA THR A 75 8.54 -18.59 3.15
C THR A 75 9.83 -17.81 2.89
N ILE A 76 10.38 -17.16 3.92
CA ILE A 76 11.70 -16.52 3.81
C ILE A 76 12.65 -17.63 3.34
N GLY A 77 13.23 -17.45 2.15
CA GLY A 77 14.12 -18.44 1.56
C GLY A 77 15.17 -18.85 2.58
N THR A 78 15.34 -20.16 2.78
CA THR A 78 16.44 -20.69 3.57
C THR A 78 17.72 -20.33 2.82
N TRP A 79 18.48 -19.36 3.31
CA TRP A 79 19.86 -19.23 2.89
C TRP A 79 20.54 -20.54 3.33
N GLU A 80 21.50 -21.06 2.57
CA GLU A 80 22.18 -22.32 2.95
C GLU A 80 22.79 -22.25 4.36
N GLU A 81 23.09 -21.03 4.83
CA GLU A 81 23.56 -20.70 6.18
C GLU A 81 22.49 -20.91 7.28
N ASP A 82 21.20 -20.87 6.96
CA ASP A 82 20.09 -20.98 7.94
C ASP A 82 19.68 -22.42 8.25
N GLN A 83 20.06 -23.38 7.42
CA GLN A 83 19.73 -24.79 7.64
C GLN A 83 20.56 -25.42 8.76
N GLN A 84 21.62 -24.74 9.22
CA GLN A 84 22.60 -25.30 10.16
C GLN A 84 22.61 -24.63 11.54
N VAL A 85 21.89 -23.52 11.72
CA VAL A 85 21.84 -22.80 13.01
C VAL A 85 20.46 -23.00 13.64
N PHE A 86 20.43 -23.79 14.70
CA PHE A 86 19.23 -24.06 15.48
C PHE A 86 19.26 -23.26 16.78
N SER A 87 18.12 -22.69 17.16
CA SER A 87 17.91 -22.13 18.49
C SER A 87 17.01 -23.07 19.29
N LEU A 88 17.26 -23.16 20.60
CA LEU A 88 16.39 -23.87 21.51
C LEU A 88 15.28 -22.93 21.96
N THR A 89 14.03 -23.32 21.75
CA THR A 89 12.89 -22.61 22.32
C THR A 89 12.89 -22.72 23.84
N ALA A 90 12.08 -21.88 24.50
CA ALA A 90 11.83 -21.99 25.94
C ALA A 90 11.36 -23.39 26.40
N MET A 91 10.84 -24.22 25.50
CA MET A 91 10.40 -25.61 25.76
C MET A 91 11.45 -26.67 25.39
N GLY A 92 12.65 -26.26 24.93
CA GLY A 92 13.73 -27.18 24.54
C GLY A 92 13.60 -27.75 23.13
N GLU A 93 12.66 -27.26 22.32
CA GLU A 93 12.51 -27.67 20.91
C GLU A 93 13.52 -26.93 20.04
N SER A 94 14.12 -27.65 19.10
CA SER A 94 15.05 -27.09 18.12
C SER A 94 14.26 -26.45 16.99
N VAL A 95 14.42 -25.15 16.79
CA VAL A 95 13.75 -24.39 15.71
C VAL A 95 14.83 -23.71 14.87
N SER A 96 14.65 -23.76 13.56
CA SER A 96 15.58 -23.11 12.62
C SER A 96 15.48 -21.59 12.72
N TRP A 97 16.59 -20.89 12.47
CA TRP A 97 16.56 -19.42 12.40
C TRP A 97 15.64 -18.89 11.29
N ALA A 98 15.45 -19.64 10.20
CA ALA A 98 14.48 -19.30 9.17
C ALA A 98 13.04 -19.25 9.71
N GLU A 99 12.63 -20.27 10.46
CA GLU A 99 11.30 -20.30 11.10
C GLU A 99 11.15 -19.19 12.15
N ILE A 100 12.21 -18.88 12.89
CA ILE A 100 12.23 -17.77 13.84
C ILE A 100 12.03 -16.44 13.12
N ARG A 101 12.80 -16.16 12.05
CA ARG A 101 12.65 -14.94 11.27
C ARG A 101 11.27 -14.83 10.65
N GLN A 102 10.69 -15.94 10.19
CA GLN A 102 9.31 -15.97 9.71
C GLN A 102 8.33 -15.52 10.81
N LYS A 103 8.44 -16.09 12.02
CA LYS A 103 7.57 -15.73 13.16
C LYS A 103 7.76 -14.28 13.57
N VAL A 104 8.99 -13.77 13.56
CA VAL A 104 9.32 -12.37 13.85
C VAL A 104 8.71 -11.45 12.79
N ALA A 105 8.84 -11.78 11.51
CA ALA A 105 8.27 -11.00 10.41
C ALA A 105 6.73 -10.98 10.45
N GLN A 106 6.09 -12.14 10.65
CA GLN A 106 4.64 -12.25 10.85
C GLN A 106 4.17 -11.43 12.06
N LYS A 107 4.96 -11.42 13.14
CA LYS A 107 4.64 -10.62 14.32
C LYS A 107 4.73 -9.13 14.05
N ALA A 108 5.80 -8.68 13.39
CA ALA A 108 5.97 -7.28 13.00
C ALA A 108 4.83 -6.83 12.10
N PHE A 109 4.45 -7.65 11.11
CA PHE A 109 3.30 -7.39 10.24
C PHE A 109 1.98 -7.30 11.00
N SER A 110 1.73 -8.22 11.95
CA SER A 110 0.54 -8.16 12.81
C SER A 110 0.46 -6.86 13.60
N ILE A 111 1.60 -6.34 14.07
CA ILE A 111 1.64 -5.07 14.81
C ILE A 111 1.39 -3.90 13.87
N LEU A 112 1.98 -3.90 12.66
CA LEU A 112 1.67 -2.91 11.62
C LEU A 112 0.18 -2.89 11.29
N CYS A 113 -0.46 -4.06 11.15
CA CYS A 113 -1.90 -4.16 10.95
C CYS A 113 -2.69 -3.46 12.07
N GLN A 114 -2.29 -3.64 13.32
CA GLN A 114 -3.00 -3.12 14.48
C GLN A 114 -2.76 -1.63 14.72
N ARG A 115 -1.52 -1.16 14.52
CA ARG A 115 -1.07 0.18 14.91
C ARG A 115 -0.96 1.17 13.75
N VAL A 116 -0.82 0.68 12.52
CA VAL A 116 -0.51 1.53 11.35
C VAL A 116 -1.56 1.40 10.25
N PHE A 117 -1.97 0.19 9.88
CA PHE A 117 -2.90 -0.04 8.77
C PHE A 117 -4.37 -0.01 9.19
N ARG A 118 -4.66 -0.08 10.49
CA ARG A 118 -6.04 0.00 10.98
C ARG A 118 -6.53 1.44 10.91
N ASN A 119 -7.47 1.72 10.01
CA ASN A 119 -8.17 3.00 9.99
C ASN A 119 -8.93 3.21 11.32
N GLU A 120 -8.60 4.28 12.02
CA GLU A 120 -9.34 4.71 13.20
C GLU A 120 -10.61 5.43 12.72
N LYS A 121 -11.76 4.76 12.88
CA LYS A 121 -13.06 5.41 12.71
C LYS A 121 -13.31 6.27 13.95
N ASP A 122 -12.74 7.46 13.98
CA ASP A 122 -13.17 8.47 14.95
C ASP A 122 -14.53 9.04 14.53
N ARG A 123 -15.38 9.39 15.51
CA ARG A 123 -16.79 9.81 15.30
C ARG A 123 -16.95 11.04 14.40
N TYR A 124 -15.88 11.77 14.10
CA TYR A 124 -15.93 13.05 13.39
C TYR A 124 -15.11 13.11 12.10
N ALA A 125 -14.21 12.15 11.86
CA ALA A 125 -13.51 11.98 10.59
C ALA A 125 -12.80 10.62 10.58
N ALA A 126 -12.85 9.90 9.45
CA ALA A 126 -11.95 8.78 9.23
C ALA A 126 -10.52 9.35 9.20
N ARG A 127 -9.78 9.20 10.31
CA ARG A 127 -8.36 9.54 10.36
C ARG A 127 -7.59 8.27 10.13
N MET A 128 -6.82 8.26 9.06
CA MET A 128 -5.91 7.16 8.84
C MET A 128 -4.77 7.28 9.86
N SER A 129 -4.49 6.21 10.61
CA SER A 129 -3.49 6.17 11.68
C SER A 129 -2.08 6.57 11.23
N TRP A 130 -1.78 6.43 9.94
CA TRP A 130 -0.51 6.80 9.33
C TRP A 130 -0.48 8.24 8.81
N TYR A 131 -1.61 8.95 8.78
CA TYR A 131 -1.69 10.33 8.27
C TYR A 131 -0.81 11.30 9.06
N GLY A 132 -0.76 11.15 10.39
CA GLY A 132 0.12 11.97 11.24
C GLY A 132 1.61 11.74 10.99
N ALA A 133 1.97 10.64 10.31
CA ALA A 133 3.32 10.35 9.87
C ALA A 133 3.58 10.78 8.41
N LEU A 134 2.60 11.38 7.72
CA LEU A 134 2.80 11.99 6.40
C LEU A 134 3.14 13.47 6.54
N THR A 135 4.42 13.75 6.65
CA THR A 135 4.98 15.08 6.41
C THR A 135 5.64 15.14 5.03
N LYS A 136 6.03 16.33 4.56
CA LYS A 136 6.84 16.50 3.34
C LYS A 136 8.11 15.64 3.36
N ASP A 137 8.78 15.57 4.52
CA ASP A 137 9.96 14.73 4.73
C ASP A 137 9.62 13.22 4.80
N SER A 138 8.35 12.87 4.92
CA SER A 138 7.85 11.50 5.01
C SER A 138 7.36 10.94 3.67
N CYS A 139 7.64 11.59 2.55
CA CYS A 139 7.48 10.95 1.23
C CYS A 139 8.33 9.66 1.14
N VAL A 140 9.46 9.62 1.87
CA VAL A 140 10.27 8.41 2.06
C VAL A 140 9.44 7.28 2.69
N LEU A 141 8.62 7.57 3.71
CA LEU A 141 7.76 6.57 4.32
C LEU A 141 6.74 6.02 3.31
N LEU A 142 6.13 6.92 2.52
CA LEU A 142 5.19 6.53 1.48
C LEU A 142 5.85 5.63 0.43
N ASP A 143 7.07 5.96 0.00
CA ASP A 143 7.83 5.15 -0.97
C ASP A 143 8.12 3.75 -0.42
N HIS A 144 8.46 3.64 0.86
CA HIS A 144 8.71 2.34 1.49
C HIS A 144 7.41 1.55 1.69
N VAL A 145 6.31 2.19 2.06
CA VAL A 145 4.99 1.53 2.13
C VAL A 145 4.59 1.01 0.75
N LEU A 146 4.75 1.82 -0.30
CA LEU A 146 4.48 1.40 -1.66
C LEU A 146 5.41 0.26 -2.07
N ALA A 147 6.73 0.38 -1.87
CA ALA A 147 7.69 -0.67 -2.19
C ALA A 147 7.37 -2.00 -1.47
N PHE A 148 6.89 -1.93 -0.23
CA PHE A 148 6.50 -3.10 0.56
C PHE A 148 5.33 -3.87 -0.06
N PHE A 149 4.39 -3.17 -0.70
CA PHE A 149 3.17 -3.77 -1.28
C PHE A 149 3.15 -3.84 -2.81
N LEU A 150 4.06 -3.13 -3.51
CA LEU A 150 4.01 -3.00 -4.95
C LEU A 150 4.13 -4.38 -5.62
N PRO A 151 3.22 -4.73 -6.56
CA PRO A 151 3.34 -5.95 -7.34
C PRO A 151 4.66 -5.97 -8.11
N ARG A 152 5.31 -7.14 -8.25
CA ARG A 152 6.61 -7.23 -8.94
C ARG A 152 6.45 -7.03 -10.44
N GLU A 153 7.38 -6.28 -11.03
CA GLU A 153 7.57 -6.32 -12.49
C GLU A 153 8.39 -7.55 -12.81
N LEU A 154 7.85 -8.40 -13.67
CA LEU A 154 8.49 -9.61 -14.15
C LEU A 154 9.31 -9.27 -15.42
N PRO A 155 10.33 -10.08 -15.76
CA PRO A 155 11.12 -9.88 -16.96
C PRO A 155 10.25 -9.74 -18.22
N LYS A 156 10.73 -8.94 -19.18
CA LYS A 156 10.03 -8.65 -20.46
C LYS A 156 8.71 -7.87 -20.29
N GLY A 157 8.63 -7.01 -19.27
CA GLY A 157 7.50 -6.10 -19.09
C GLY A 157 6.20 -6.78 -18.64
N ARG A 158 6.31 -7.99 -18.08
CA ARG A 158 5.16 -8.71 -17.52
C ARG A 158 4.85 -8.19 -16.12
N PHE A 159 3.59 -8.31 -15.71
CA PHE A 159 3.17 -7.93 -14.36
C PHE A 159 2.76 -9.14 -13.55
N ASP A 160 3.26 -9.21 -12.33
CA ASP A 160 2.74 -10.12 -11.32
C ASP A 160 1.37 -9.60 -10.84
N PRO A 161 0.28 -10.40 -10.90
CA PRO A 161 -1.02 -9.95 -10.41
C PRO A 161 -1.09 -9.87 -8.87
N TRP A 162 -0.09 -10.39 -8.16
CA TRP A 162 -0.10 -10.48 -6.70
C TRP A 162 0.61 -9.28 -6.03
N ILE A 163 -0.01 -8.77 -4.96
CA ILE A 163 0.56 -7.73 -4.09
C ILE A 163 1.64 -8.36 -3.21
N CYS A 164 2.84 -7.75 -3.19
CA CYS A 164 3.90 -8.19 -2.28
C CYS A 164 3.44 -8.04 -0.83
N ASN A 165 3.81 -8.99 0.04
CA ASN A 165 3.52 -8.93 1.48
C ASN A 165 2.03 -8.77 1.83
N LEU A 166 1.11 -9.08 0.91
CA LEU A 166 -0.30 -9.22 1.26
C LEU A 166 -0.54 -10.64 1.81
N PRO A 167 -1.27 -10.80 2.93
CA PRO A 167 -1.57 -12.13 3.46
C PRO A 167 -2.30 -13.00 2.44
N GLY A 168 -1.85 -14.23 2.23
CA GLY A 168 -2.52 -15.16 1.30
C GLY A 168 -3.92 -15.59 1.74
N ASN A 169 -4.25 -15.46 3.03
CA ASN A 169 -5.59 -15.74 3.55
C ASN A 169 -6.52 -14.53 3.34
N THR A 170 -7.26 -14.55 2.24
CA THR A 170 -8.19 -13.47 1.83
C THR A 170 -9.33 -13.23 2.81
N ASP A 171 -9.72 -14.25 3.59
CA ASP A 171 -10.79 -14.14 4.59
C ASP A 171 -10.27 -13.68 5.96
N GLY A 172 -8.96 -13.53 6.10
CA GLY A 172 -8.32 -13.12 7.34
C GLY A 172 -8.52 -11.63 7.64
N HIS A 173 -8.65 -11.29 8.93
CA HIS A 173 -8.71 -9.90 9.40
C HIS A 173 -7.51 -9.07 8.91
N GLY A 174 -6.32 -9.68 8.83
CA GLY A 174 -5.11 -9.01 8.32
C GLY A 174 -5.24 -8.59 6.86
N PHE A 175 -5.76 -9.46 6.00
CA PHE A 175 -6.04 -9.14 4.60
C PHE A 175 -7.04 -7.98 4.50
N ALA A 176 -8.20 -8.10 5.15
CA ALA A 176 -9.22 -7.05 5.11
C ALA A 176 -8.71 -5.68 5.60
N THR A 177 -7.89 -5.68 6.66
CA THR A 177 -7.28 -4.45 7.21
C THR A 177 -6.35 -3.81 6.19
N VAL A 178 -5.43 -4.58 5.60
CA VAL A 178 -4.44 -4.06 4.65
C VAL A 178 -5.09 -3.67 3.33
N SER A 179 -6.02 -4.46 2.80
CA SER A 179 -6.75 -4.11 1.58
C SER A 179 -7.54 -2.81 1.74
N SER A 180 -8.17 -2.59 2.91
CA SER A 180 -8.84 -1.32 3.20
C SER A 180 -7.83 -0.17 3.29
N PHE A 181 -6.71 -0.36 3.98
CA PHE A 181 -5.64 0.63 4.06
C PHE A 181 -5.09 1.02 2.70
N LEU A 182 -4.73 0.05 1.86
CA LEU A 182 -4.18 0.29 0.52
C LEU A 182 -5.18 0.97 -0.40
N THR A 183 -6.46 0.63 -0.28
CA THR A 183 -7.53 1.30 -1.03
C THR A 183 -7.60 2.78 -0.68
N GLU A 184 -7.65 3.12 0.61
CA GLU A 184 -7.69 4.51 1.07
C GLU A 184 -6.41 5.27 0.71
N LEU A 185 -5.25 4.63 0.86
CA LEU A 185 -3.95 5.16 0.46
C LEU A 185 -3.94 5.55 -1.04
N CYS A 186 -4.45 4.67 -1.91
CA CYS A 186 -4.55 4.97 -3.34
C CYS A 186 -5.49 6.16 -3.59
N LEU A 187 -6.64 6.21 -2.92
CA LEU A 187 -7.59 7.33 -3.07
C LEU A 187 -7.00 8.67 -2.62
N CYS A 188 -6.12 8.68 -1.61
CA CYS A 188 -5.39 9.89 -1.21
C CYS A 188 -4.56 10.51 -2.35
N GLY A 189 -4.10 9.72 -3.33
CA GLY A 189 -3.38 10.21 -4.49
C GLY A 189 -4.17 11.18 -5.39
N TRP A 190 -5.50 11.13 -5.30
CA TRP A 190 -6.41 11.98 -6.05
C TRP A 190 -7.21 12.93 -5.16
N ARG A 191 -7.55 12.46 -3.97
CA ARG A 191 -8.37 13.20 -3.01
C ARG A 191 -7.62 13.29 -1.71
N PHE A 192 -6.93 14.40 -1.51
CA PHE A 192 -6.54 14.76 -0.16
C PHE A 192 -7.75 15.40 0.51
N PRO A 193 -8.21 14.87 1.66
CA PRO A 193 -9.20 15.59 2.45
C PRO A 193 -8.66 16.99 2.73
N ASN A 194 -9.51 18.02 2.62
CA ASN A 194 -9.18 19.43 2.87
C ASN A 194 -8.54 19.62 4.26
N LEU A 195 -7.23 19.44 4.35
CA LEU A 195 -6.45 19.42 5.59
C LEU A 195 -5.41 20.53 5.59
N ARG A 196 -5.64 21.61 4.82
CA ARG A 196 -5.00 22.94 4.98
C ARG A 196 -4.81 23.36 6.44
N LYS A 197 -5.67 22.89 7.35
CA LYS A 197 -5.58 23.16 8.80
C LYS A 197 -4.43 22.46 9.52
N TYR A 198 -3.84 21.41 8.94
CA TYR A 198 -2.88 20.52 9.60
C TYR A 198 -1.53 20.41 8.88
N ILE A 199 -1.48 20.65 7.56
CA ILE A 199 -0.24 20.61 6.79
C ILE A 199 -0.10 21.94 6.04
N PRO A 200 0.76 22.86 6.51
CA PRO A 200 1.03 24.14 5.84
C PRO A 200 1.53 23.99 4.39
N GLU A 201 2.10 22.83 4.06
CA GLU A 201 2.75 22.49 2.80
C GLU A 201 1.90 21.57 1.90
N GLU A 202 0.57 21.59 2.06
CA GLU A 202 -0.39 20.71 1.35
C GLU A 202 -0.11 20.59 -0.16
N ASN A 203 0.21 21.70 -0.83
CA ASN A 203 0.48 21.70 -2.27
C ASN A 203 1.70 20.84 -2.65
N LEU A 204 2.79 20.90 -1.88
CA LEU A 204 3.99 20.11 -2.17
C LEU A 204 3.73 18.61 -1.96
N LEU A 205 2.98 18.26 -0.90
CA LEU A 205 2.57 16.89 -0.68
C LEU A 205 1.67 16.37 -1.80
N MET A 206 0.77 17.22 -2.32
CA MET A 206 -0.08 16.86 -3.46
C MET A 206 0.69 16.63 -4.75
N GLU A 207 1.72 17.43 -5.02
CA GLU A 207 2.63 17.19 -6.16
C GLU A 207 3.34 15.85 -6.01
N GLU A 208 3.85 15.54 -4.82
CA GLU A 208 4.51 14.26 -4.53
C GLU A 208 3.57 13.06 -4.64
N LEU A 209 2.32 13.19 -4.20
CA LEU A 209 1.29 12.16 -4.37
C LEU A 209 0.90 11.98 -5.84
N THR A 210 0.82 13.07 -6.59
CA THR A 210 0.50 13.03 -8.03
C THR A 210 1.55 12.25 -8.80
N LYS A 211 2.84 12.48 -8.52
CA LYS A 211 3.96 11.71 -9.11
C LYS A 211 3.87 10.20 -8.84
N ARG A 212 3.17 9.78 -7.79
CA ARG A 212 3.03 8.37 -7.35
C ARG A 212 1.75 7.70 -7.82
N ARG A 213 0.87 8.40 -8.54
CA ARG A 213 -0.36 7.83 -9.08
C ARG A 213 -0.15 6.58 -9.95
N PRO A 214 0.89 6.47 -10.80
CA PRO A 214 1.16 5.23 -11.52
C PRO A 214 1.37 4.02 -10.59
N GLN A 215 2.01 4.21 -9.44
CA GLN A 215 2.19 3.17 -8.43
C GLN A 215 0.86 2.81 -7.77
N PHE A 216 0.00 3.80 -7.49
CA PHE A 216 -1.36 3.54 -7.01
C PHE A 216 -2.21 2.76 -8.02
N ILE A 217 -2.08 3.04 -9.32
CA ILE A 217 -2.74 2.26 -10.39
C ILE A 217 -2.33 0.78 -10.32
N ARG A 218 -1.05 0.48 -10.09
CA ARG A 218 -0.57 -0.90 -9.92
C ARG A 218 -1.17 -1.58 -8.70
N VAL A 219 -1.22 -0.88 -7.56
CA VAL A 219 -1.84 -1.40 -6.34
C VAL A 219 -3.33 -1.66 -6.56
N LEU A 220 -4.06 -0.73 -7.19
CA LEU A 220 -5.47 -0.91 -7.53
C LEU A 220 -5.71 -2.08 -8.49
N ALA A 221 -4.80 -2.29 -9.46
CA ALA A 221 -4.86 -3.43 -10.37
C ALA A 221 -4.81 -4.76 -9.60
N ALA A 222 -3.85 -4.89 -8.70
CA ALA A 222 -3.63 -6.10 -7.93
C ALA A 222 -4.70 -6.31 -6.83
N LEU A 223 -5.31 -5.23 -6.32
CA LEU A 223 -6.52 -5.30 -5.50
C LEU A 223 -7.79 -5.62 -6.31
N GLN A 224 -7.74 -5.61 -7.64
CA GLN A 224 -8.88 -5.70 -8.55
C GLN A 224 -9.92 -4.59 -8.32
N ARG A 225 -9.46 -3.37 -8.01
CA ARG A 225 -10.30 -2.22 -7.63
C ARG A 225 -10.31 -1.06 -8.63
N PHE A 226 -10.19 -1.36 -9.92
CA PHE A 226 -10.37 -0.33 -10.96
C PHE A 226 -11.79 0.24 -11.03
N ASP A 227 -12.77 -0.41 -10.41
CA ASP A 227 -14.12 0.15 -10.21
C ASP A 227 -14.09 1.52 -9.52
N LEU A 228 -13.10 1.74 -8.63
CA LEU A 228 -12.95 2.99 -7.89
C LEU A 228 -12.60 4.18 -8.78
N ILE A 229 -11.83 3.98 -9.86
CA ILE A 229 -11.48 5.07 -10.77
C ILE A 229 -12.75 5.66 -11.38
N ALA A 230 -13.66 4.80 -11.84
CA ALA A 230 -14.94 5.23 -12.41
C ALA A 230 -15.90 5.76 -11.35
N LYS A 231 -16.08 5.03 -10.24
CA LYS A 231 -17.02 5.38 -9.17
C LYS A 231 -16.69 6.72 -8.51
N GLU A 232 -15.40 6.98 -8.29
CA GLU A 232 -14.92 8.21 -7.64
C GLU A 232 -14.57 9.31 -8.65
N GLY A 233 -14.74 9.06 -9.96
CA GLY A 233 -14.44 10.05 -11.00
C GLY A 233 -12.99 10.55 -10.95
N LEU A 234 -12.04 9.64 -10.71
CA LEU A 234 -10.62 9.98 -10.58
C LEU A 234 -10.07 10.38 -11.96
N GLU A 235 -9.46 11.55 -12.04
CA GLU A 235 -8.82 12.03 -13.28
C GLU A 235 -7.50 11.30 -13.50
N LEU A 236 -7.32 10.72 -14.69
CA LEU A 236 -6.11 10.03 -15.06
C LEU A 236 -5.25 10.98 -15.90
N ASP A 237 -4.01 11.17 -15.47
CA ASP A 237 -2.98 11.84 -16.27
C ASP A 237 -2.33 10.86 -17.25
N ASP A 238 -1.46 11.37 -18.11
CA ASP A 238 -0.75 10.56 -19.12
C ASP A 238 0.05 9.43 -18.48
N ALA A 239 0.72 9.68 -17.35
CA ALA A 239 1.50 8.67 -16.64
C ALA A 239 0.61 7.53 -16.08
N CYS A 240 -0.59 7.86 -15.60
CA CYS A 240 -1.59 6.86 -15.22
C CYS A 240 -2.07 6.04 -16.43
N CYS A 241 -2.30 6.70 -17.56
CA CYS A 241 -2.74 6.05 -18.80
C CYS A 241 -1.67 5.09 -19.34
N GLU A 242 -0.41 5.52 -19.38
CA GLU A 242 0.74 4.68 -19.74
C GLU A 242 0.85 3.46 -18.82
N MET A 243 0.65 3.65 -17.50
CA MET A 243 0.69 2.54 -16.57
C MET A 243 -0.48 1.56 -16.78
N LEU A 244 -1.70 2.05 -17.02
CA LEU A 244 -2.84 1.19 -17.36
C LEU A 244 -2.59 0.39 -18.63
N GLU A 245 -1.99 1.01 -19.65
CA GLU A 245 -1.63 0.35 -20.91
C GLU A 245 -0.56 -0.73 -20.67
N ARG A 246 0.48 -0.42 -19.89
CA ARG A 246 1.52 -1.38 -19.49
C ARG A 246 0.93 -2.58 -18.76
N ILE A 247 0.02 -2.37 -17.81
CA ILE A 247 -0.65 -3.47 -17.09
C ILE A 247 -1.54 -4.27 -18.05
N ALA A 248 -2.30 -3.59 -18.91
CA ALA A 248 -3.20 -4.22 -19.87
C ALA A 248 -2.47 -5.15 -20.84
N LEU A 249 -1.30 -4.74 -21.34
CA LEU A 249 -0.52 -5.49 -22.31
C LEU A 249 0.50 -6.45 -21.67
N GLY A 250 0.86 -6.22 -20.40
CA GLY A 250 1.82 -7.04 -19.65
C GLY A 250 1.20 -8.14 -18.79
N THR A 251 -0.13 -8.29 -18.80
CA THR A 251 -0.85 -9.35 -18.05
C THR A 251 -1.38 -10.41 -19.01
N GLU A 252 -1.13 -11.68 -18.71
CA GLU A 252 -1.65 -12.77 -19.54
C GLU A 252 -3.17 -12.89 -19.41
N VAL A 253 -3.85 -12.94 -20.54
CA VAL A 253 -5.31 -13.09 -20.65
C VAL A 253 -5.66 -14.33 -21.44
N TYR A 254 -6.89 -14.81 -21.28
CA TYR A 254 -7.36 -16.02 -21.94
C TYR A 254 -7.94 -15.67 -23.32
N LEU A 255 -7.13 -15.88 -24.37
CA LEU A 255 -7.45 -15.47 -25.74
C LEU A 255 -7.31 -16.62 -26.74
N PRO A 256 -8.12 -16.62 -27.82
CA PRO A 256 -7.92 -17.56 -28.91
C PRO A 256 -6.56 -17.34 -29.57
N THR A 257 -5.94 -18.44 -29.99
CA THR A 257 -4.63 -18.43 -30.66
C THR A 257 -4.70 -19.20 -31.98
N GLU A 258 -4.26 -18.57 -33.07
CA GLU A 258 -4.14 -19.22 -34.36
C GLU A 258 -3.04 -20.29 -34.36
N PRO A 259 -3.16 -21.35 -35.19
CA PRO A 259 -4.26 -21.61 -36.15
C PRO A 259 -5.44 -22.36 -35.53
N THR A 260 -5.30 -22.90 -34.32
CA THR A 260 -6.31 -23.80 -33.73
C THR A 260 -7.52 -23.09 -33.14
N TRP A 261 -7.44 -21.75 -32.95
CA TRP A 261 -8.44 -20.91 -32.28
C TRP A 261 -8.78 -21.37 -30.85
N GLU A 262 -7.95 -22.25 -30.28
CA GLU A 262 -8.05 -22.65 -28.89
C GLU A 262 -7.69 -21.47 -28.00
N LYS A 263 -8.46 -21.30 -26.92
CA LYS A 263 -8.17 -20.28 -25.94
C LYS A 263 -7.00 -20.73 -25.06
N LYS A 264 -5.95 -19.90 -25.01
CA LYS A 264 -4.74 -20.11 -24.21
C LYS A 264 -4.40 -18.83 -23.46
N HIS A 265 -3.70 -18.96 -22.34
CA HIS A 265 -3.13 -17.80 -21.65
C HIS A 265 -1.98 -17.24 -22.51
N ARG A 266 -2.10 -15.98 -22.92
CA ARG A 266 -1.07 -15.25 -23.64
C ARG A 266 -1.17 -13.76 -23.36
N LEU A 267 -0.10 -13.04 -23.66
CA LEU A 267 -0.14 -11.57 -23.65
C LEU A 267 -1.01 -11.08 -24.83
N PRO A 268 -1.83 -10.05 -24.62
CA PRO A 268 -2.58 -9.41 -25.69
C PRO A 268 -1.63 -8.54 -26.52
N LYS A 269 -1.90 -8.45 -27.83
CA LYS A 269 -1.13 -7.60 -28.76
C LYS A 269 -1.69 -6.18 -28.85
N THR A 270 -2.98 -6.02 -28.57
CA THR A 270 -3.69 -4.73 -28.63
C THR A 270 -4.57 -4.56 -27.40
N LEU A 271 -4.99 -3.31 -27.14
CA LEU A 271 -5.95 -3.03 -26.08
C LEU A 271 -7.30 -3.71 -26.31
N ASP A 272 -7.74 -3.82 -27.57
CA ASP A 272 -9.00 -4.51 -27.91
C ASP A 272 -8.91 -6.01 -27.58
N GLU A 273 -7.79 -6.66 -27.92
CA GLU A 273 -7.54 -8.04 -27.50
C GLU A 273 -7.55 -8.15 -25.97
N ALA A 274 -6.91 -7.21 -25.27
CA ALA A 274 -6.88 -7.21 -23.80
C ALA A 274 -8.30 -7.09 -23.21
N VAL A 275 -9.17 -6.24 -23.76
CA VAL A 275 -10.57 -6.11 -23.33
C VAL A 275 -11.36 -7.39 -23.59
N VAL A 276 -11.22 -7.98 -24.78
CA VAL A 276 -11.87 -9.27 -25.11
C VAL A 276 -11.41 -10.37 -24.16
N GLY A 277 -10.14 -10.33 -23.74
CA GLY A 277 -9.55 -11.23 -22.75
C GLY A 277 -9.96 -10.93 -21.30
N GLY A 278 -10.77 -9.89 -21.05
CA GLY A 278 -11.28 -9.53 -19.72
C GLY A 278 -10.39 -8.57 -18.92
N SER A 279 -9.40 -7.93 -19.53
CA SER A 279 -8.51 -6.97 -18.84
C SER A 279 -9.27 -5.73 -18.35
N ALA A 280 -9.37 -5.59 -17.03
CA ALA A 280 -10.00 -4.43 -16.40
C ALA A 280 -9.20 -3.14 -16.64
N ALA A 281 -7.86 -3.22 -16.73
CA ALA A 281 -7.00 -2.09 -17.05
C ALA A 281 -7.28 -1.55 -18.45
N ALA A 282 -7.36 -2.44 -19.45
CA ALA A 282 -7.65 -2.07 -20.83
C ALA A 282 -9.02 -1.40 -20.95
N ARG A 283 -10.04 -1.99 -20.29
CA ARG A 283 -11.40 -1.41 -20.25
C ARG A 283 -11.41 -0.03 -19.60
N CYS A 284 -10.72 0.14 -18.48
CA CYS A 284 -10.61 1.44 -17.80
C CYS A 284 -9.98 2.50 -18.72
N LEU A 285 -8.87 2.15 -19.39
CA LEU A 285 -8.17 3.04 -20.30
C LEU A 285 -9.02 3.43 -21.51
N LEU A 286 -9.69 2.47 -22.17
CA LEU A 286 -10.54 2.77 -23.32
C LEU A 286 -11.74 3.65 -22.93
N LEU A 287 -12.40 3.37 -21.79
CA LEU A 287 -13.49 4.21 -21.29
C LEU A 287 -13.02 5.63 -20.98
N HIS A 288 -11.81 5.78 -20.43
CA HIS A 288 -11.23 7.10 -20.17
C HIS A 288 -10.95 7.85 -21.49
N ARG A 289 -10.31 7.20 -22.48
CA ARG A 289 -10.05 7.79 -23.80
C ARG A 289 -11.35 8.20 -24.51
N MET A 290 -12.38 7.36 -24.47
CA MET A 290 -13.70 7.69 -25.02
C MET A 290 -14.33 8.91 -24.31
N LYS A 291 -14.19 8.99 -22.98
CA LYS A 291 -14.68 10.15 -22.21
C LYS A 291 -13.98 11.44 -22.63
N LEU A 292 -12.65 11.43 -22.78
CA LEU A 292 -11.89 12.60 -23.22
C LEU A 292 -12.33 13.04 -24.63
N HIS A 293 -12.44 12.10 -25.56
CA HIS A 293 -12.87 12.39 -26.93
C HIS A 293 -14.28 13.02 -26.98
N GLU A 294 -15.23 12.49 -26.20
CA GLU A 294 -16.57 13.08 -26.13
C GLU A 294 -16.56 14.46 -25.44
N GLN A 295 -15.68 14.69 -24.46
CA GLN A 295 -15.52 16.02 -23.84
C GLN A 295 -15.03 17.05 -24.87
N GLU A 296 -13.98 16.72 -25.63
CA GLU A 296 -13.46 17.56 -26.71
C GLU A 296 -14.56 17.89 -27.74
N ARG A 297 -15.28 16.86 -28.20
CA ARG A 297 -16.41 17.03 -29.12
C ARG A 297 -17.50 17.95 -28.57
N PHE A 298 -17.84 17.85 -27.27
CA PHE A 298 -18.82 18.74 -26.66
C PHE A 298 -18.32 20.17 -26.52
N ASP A 299 -17.03 20.36 -26.26
CA ASP A 299 -16.43 21.69 -26.17
C ASP A 299 -16.39 22.38 -27.55
N GLU A 300 -16.03 21.66 -28.63
CA GLU A 300 -16.13 22.14 -30.01
C GLU A 300 -17.56 22.58 -30.38
N LEU A 301 -18.56 21.77 -30.00
CA LEU A 301 -19.97 22.12 -30.24
C LEU A 301 -20.40 23.37 -29.47
N ARG A 302 -19.89 23.58 -28.25
CA ARG A 302 -20.17 24.81 -27.47
C ARG A 302 -19.53 26.03 -28.13
N GLU A 303 -18.30 25.92 -28.62
CA GLU A 303 -17.63 27.00 -29.33
C GLU A 303 -18.36 27.38 -30.61
N LEU A 304 -18.75 26.39 -31.43
CA LEU A 304 -19.54 26.60 -32.64
C LEU A 304 -20.89 27.26 -32.33
N ALA A 305 -21.58 26.81 -31.28
CA ALA A 305 -22.83 27.43 -30.84
C ALA A 305 -22.64 28.89 -30.38
N SER A 306 -21.53 29.19 -29.69
CA SER A 306 -21.19 30.57 -29.30
C SER A 306 -20.94 31.45 -30.52
N GLN A 307 -20.15 30.97 -31.49
CA GLN A 307 -19.87 31.70 -32.73
C GLN A 307 -21.15 31.95 -33.55
N GLN A 308 -22.07 30.99 -33.61
CA GLN A 308 -23.35 31.17 -34.28
C GLN A 308 -24.23 32.22 -33.59
N ARG A 309 -24.26 32.25 -32.25
CA ARG A 309 -24.98 33.30 -31.50
C ARG A 309 -24.38 34.67 -31.77
N ASP A 310 -23.06 34.81 -31.69
CA ASP A 310 -22.37 36.07 -31.97
C ASP A 310 -22.60 36.55 -33.42
N ALA A 311 -22.60 35.62 -34.38
CA ALA A 311 -22.90 35.92 -35.77
C ALA A 311 -24.36 36.36 -35.96
N ALA A 312 -25.31 35.69 -35.31
CA ALA A 312 -26.73 36.05 -35.34
C ALA A 312 -26.96 37.45 -34.74
N GLU A 313 -26.36 37.75 -33.58
CA GLU A 313 -26.44 39.09 -32.96
C GLU A 313 -25.84 40.19 -33.85
N LYS A 314 -24.70 39.90 -34.52
CA LYS A 314 -24.10 40.85 -35.47
C LYS A 314 -25.00 41.09 -36.67
N MET A 315 -25.62 40.05 -37.21
CA MET A 315 -26.57 40.15 -38.33
C MET A 315 -27.84 40.92 -37.94
N GLU A 316 -28.36 40.71 -36.74
CA GLU A 316 -29.50 41.46 -36.20
C GLU A 316 -29.15 42.96 -36.03
N LYS A 317 -27.97 43.27 -35.48
CA LYS A 317 -27.48 44.66 -35.36
C LYS A 317 -27.28 45.34 -36.73
N LEU A 318 -26.84 44.60 -37.75
CA LEU A 318 -26.65 45.12 -39.11
C LEU A 318 -27.99 45.33 -39.84
N THR A 319 -28.97 44.47 -39.62
CA THR A 319 -30.32 44.63 -40.21
C THR A 319 -31.14 45.72 -39.51
N ALA A 320 -30.98 45.89 -38.19
CA ALA A 320 -31.59 46.99 -37.44
C ALA A 320 -31.04 48.37 -37.83
N LYS A 321 -29.75 48.49 -38.20
CA LYS A 321 -29.15 49.75 -38.68
C LYS A 321 -29.54 50.15 -40.11
N LYS A 322 -30.14 49.25 -40.88
CA LYS A 322 -30.59 49.50 -42.26
C LYS A 322 -32.06 49.94 -42.36
N LYS A 323 -32.80 49.94 -41.25
CA LYS A 323 -34.14 50.52 -41.14
C LYS A 323 -34.06 51.91 -40.56
#